data_AF-A0A258KF56-F1
#
_entry.id   AF-A0A258KF56-F1
#
_cell.length_a   1.000
_cell.length_b   1.000
_cell.length_c   1.000
_cell.angle_alpha   90.00
_cell.angle_beta   90.00
_cell.angle_gamma   90.00
#
_symmetry.space_group_name_H-M   'P 1'
#
loop_
_entity.id
_entity.type
_entity.pdbx_description
1 polymer ?
#
loop_
_entity_poly.entity_id
_entity_poly.type
_entity_poly.pdbx_seq_one_letter_code
_entity_poly.pdbx_strand_id
1 'polypeptide(L)'
;MSKLFVWVNDTLIPSDEAKLNIADLAVQRGYGIFDFFKTIDGKSVFLEDHLDRLFRSAVLMRLELKQSRDQIRDRIIRLIE
;
A
#
# COMPACT_ATOMS: atom_id res chain seq x y z
N MET A 1 13.55 -10.09 15.82
CA MET A 1 12.62 -9.80 14.70
C MET A 1 13.32 -8.82 13.78
N SER A 2 13.23 -9.00 12.46
CA SER A 2 13.73 -8.00 11.51
C SER A 2 12.92 -6.70 11.66
N LYS A 3 13.57 -5.55 11.40
CA LYS A 3 12.91 -4.25 11.43
C LYS A 3 11.96 -4.16 10.23
N LEU A 4 10.68 -3.85 10.49
CA LEU A 4 9.67 -3.68 9.43
C LEU A 4 9.70 -2.24 8.93
N PHE A 5 9.45 -2.08 7.63
CA PHE A 5 9.38 -0.79 6.96
C PHE A 5 8.01 -0.61 6.29
N VAL A 6 7.59 0.64 6.16
CA VAL A 6 6.35 1.03 5.49
C VAL A 6 6.58 2.26 4.63
N TRP A 7 5.74 2.42 3.61
CA TRP A 7 5.76 3.59 2.75
C TRP A 7 4.60 4.53 3.12
N VAL A 8 4.90 5.73 3.62
CA VAL A 8 3.90 6.73 4.03
C VAL A 8 4.34 8.11 3.50
N ASN A 9 3.42 8.86 2.87
CA ASN A 9 3.69 10.20 2.33
C ASN A 9 5.00 10.29 1.52
N ASP A 10 5.13 9.38 0.54
CA ASP A 10 6.29 9.27 -0.35
C ASP A 10 7.64 8.92 0.32
N THR A 11 7.63 8.49 1.58
CA THR A 11 8.83 8.15 2.35
C THR A 11 8.80 6.71 2.86
N LEU A 12 9.94 6.02 2.77
CA LEU A 12 10.17 4.71 3.39
C LEU A 12 10.68 4.91 4.82
N ILE A 13 9.91 4.47 5.82
CA ILE A 13 10.22 4.66 7.23
C ILE A 13 10.04 3.35 8.02
N PRO A 14 10.68 3.21 9.19
CA PRO A 14 10.36 2.16 10.14
C PRO A 14 8.88 2.13 10.50
N SER A 15 8.29 0.93 10.61
CA SER A 15 6.86 0.78 10.88
C SER A 15 6.42 1.38 12.23
N ASP A 16 7.31 1.37 13.22
CA ASP A 16 7.10 1.94 14.56
C ASP A 16 7.19 3.48 14.59
N GLU A 17 7.71 4.10 13.53
CA GLU A 17 7.75 5.56 13.36
C GLU A 17 6.57 6.10 12.54
N ALA A 18 5.78 5.22 11.92
CA ALA A 18 4.67 5.58 11.06
C ALA A 18 3.53 6.26 11.83
N LYS A 19 3.00 7.36 11.27
CA LYS A 19 1.94 8.16 11.88
C LYS A 19 0.88 8.51 10.84
N LEU A 20 -0.38 8.48 11.27
CA LEU A 20 -1.51 9.01 10.52
C LEU A 20 -2.13 10.17 11.31
N ASN A 21 -2.68 11.15 10.60
CA ASN A 21 -3.43 12.22 11.24
C ASN A 21 -4.77 11.67 11.75
N ILE A 22 -5.16 12.00 12.99
CA ILE A 22 -6.45 11.59 13.56
C ILE A 22 -7.65 12.16 12.78
N ALA A 23 -7.43 13.25 12.04
CA ALA A 23 -8.43 13.86 11.16
C ALA A 23 -8.52 13.21 9.77
N ASP A 24 -7.67 12.22 9.46
CA ASP A 24 -7.73 11.50 8.19
C ASP A 24 -9.07 10.75 8.05
N LEU A 25 -9.70 10.81 6.87
CA LEU A 25 -10.99 10.18 6.63
C LEU A 25 -10.93 8.65 6.69
N ALA A 26 -9.77 8.05 6.41
CA ALA A 26 -9.55 6.62 6.61
C ALA A 26 -9.69 6.24 8.09
N VAL A 27 -9.26 7.13 9.00
CA VAL A 27 -9.37 6.92 10.46
C VAL A 27 -10.76 7.29 10.97
N GLN A 28 -11.27 8.48 10.60
CA GLN A 28 -12.54 8.97 11.13
C GLN A 28 -13.77 8.21 10.62
N ARG A 29 -13.72 7.72 9.37
CA ARG A 29 -14.91 7.21 8.66
C ARG A 29 -14.66 5.90 7.93
N GLY A 30 -13.46 5.33 8.02
CA GLY A 30 -13.09 4.15 7.23
C GLY A 30 -13.07 4.41 5.72
N TYR A 31 -12.91 5.67 5.30
CA TYR A 31 -12.88 6.01 3.88
C TYR A 31 -11.53 5.64 3.27
N GLY A 32 -11.45 4.46 2.66
CA GLY A 32 -10.26 3.96 2.03
C GLY A 32 -10.51 2.62 1.32
N ILE A 33 -9.48 2.15 0.63
CA ILE A 33 -9.44 0.81 0.02
C ILE A 33 -8.24 0.05 0.59
N PHE A 34 -8.29 -1.27 0.52
CA PHE A 34 -7.23 -2.14 1.01
C PHE A 34 -7.09 -3.37 0.12
N ASP A 35 -5.87 -3.86 -0.01
CA ASP A 35 -5.56 -5.15 -0.60
C ASP A 35 -4.41 -5.82 0.17
N PHE A 36 -4.35 -7.15 0.12
CA PHE A 36 -3.37 -7.96 0.81
C PHE A 36 -2.95 -9.15 -0.06
N PHE A 37 -1.64 -9.40 -0.14
CA PHE A 37 -1.05 -10.56 -0.79
C PHE A 37 0.07 -11.14 0.05
N LYS A 38 0.46 -12.40 -0.24
CA LYS A 38 1.57 -13.08 0.44
C LYS A 38 2.88 -12.90 -0.31
N THR A 39 3.97 -12.90 0.43
CA THR A 39 5.31 -13.14 -0.10
C THR A 39 5.79 -14.53 0.29
N ILE A 40 6.41 -15.22 -0.65
CA ILE A 40 7.03 -16.54 -0.44
C ILE A 40 8.45 -16.42 -1.00
N ASP A 41 9.45 -16.66 -0.17
CA ASP A 41 10.87 -16.57 -0.54
C ASP A 41 11.24 -15.26 -1.24
N GLY A 42 10.76 -14.13 -0.70
CA GLY A 42 11.02 -12.79 -1.26
C GLY A 42 10.27 -12.50 -2.57
N LYS A 43 9.29 -13.33 -2.96
CA LYS A 43 8.48 -13.11 -4.17
C LYS A 43 7.02 -12.93 -3.81
N SER A 44 6.40 -11.88 -4.35
CA SER A 44 4.98 -11.63 -4.21
C SER A 44 4.15 -12.63 -5.01
N VAL A 45 3.09 -13.14 -4.40
CA VAL A 45 2.17 -14.09 -5.01
C VAL A 45 1.00 -13.32 -5.63
N PHE A 46 0.75 -13.51 -6.94
CA PHE A 46 -0.33 -12.87 -7.70
C PHE A 46 -0.33 -11.33 -7.66
N LEU A 47 0.84 -10.68 -7.55
CA LEU A 47 0.93 -9.22 -7.36
C LEU A 47 0.13 -8.43 -8.40
N GLU A 48 0.18 -8.83 -9.67
CA GLU A 48 -0.54 -8.13 -10.74
C GLU A 48 -2.07 -8.24 -10.57
N ASP A 49 -2.60 -9.39 -10.12
CA ASP A 49 -4.02 -9.57 -9.85
C ASP A 49 -4.48 -8.69 -8.66
N HIS A 50 -3.63 -8.57 -7.64
CA HIS A 50 -3.87 -7.69 -6.49
C HIS A 50 -3.81 -6.21 -6.88
N LEU A 51 -2.88 -5.80 -7.76
CA LEU A 51 -2.85 -4.44 -8.30
C LEU A 51 -4.09 -4.16 -9.15
N ASP A 52 -4.53 -5.08 -10.00
CA ASP A 52 -5.78 -4.93 -10.76
C ASP A 52 -6.97 -4.67 -9.85
N ARG A 53 -7.08 -5.46 -8.78
CA ARG A 53 -8.15 -5.30 -7.79
C ARG A 53 -8.04 -3.98 -7.03
N LEU A 54 -6.85 -3.54 -6.64
CA LEU A 54 -6.63 -2.26 -5.97
C LEU A 54 -7.06 -1.08 -6.85
N PHE A 55 -6.59 -1.02 -8.10
CA PHE A 55 -6.94 0.05 -9.04
C PHE A 55 -8.43 0.03 -9.39
N ARG A 56 -9.03 -1.15 -9.57
CA ARG A 56 -10.48 -1.28 -9.75
C ARG A 56 -11.26 -0.76 -8.53
N SER A 57 -10.80 -1.07 -7.32
CA SER A 57 -11.42 -0.62 -6.07
C SER A 57 -11.37 0.90 -5.94
N ALA A 58 -10.25 1.53 -6.31
CA ALA A 58 -10.11 2.98 -6.33
C ALA A 58 -11.14 3.64 -7.26
N VAL A 59 -11.33 3.10 -8.48
CA VAL A 59 -12.35 3.59 -9.42
C VAL A 59 -13.75 3.47 -8.85
N LEU A 60 -14.10 2.30 -8.27
CA LEU A 60 -15.42 2.06 -7.69
C LEU A 60 -15.72 2.99 -6.49
N MET A 61 -14.69 3.31 -5.71
CA MET A 61 -14.77 4.24 -4.59
C MET A 61 -14.68 5.71 -5.00
N ARG A 62 -14.46 6.01 -6.28
CA ARG A 62 -14.14 7.37 -6.78
C ARG A 62 -12.96 7.99 -6.03
N LEU A 63 -11.98 7.17 -5.69
CA LEU A 63 -10.76 7.57 -4.99
C LEU A 63 -9.67 7.77 -6.03
N GLU A 64 -9.10 8.98 -6.07
CA GLU A 64 -8.00 9.31 -6.97
C GLU A 64 -6.68 8.76 -6.42
N LEU A 65 -6.02 7.90 -7.19
CA LEU A 65 -4.67 7.43 -6.89
C LEU A 65 -3.66 8.36 -7.56
N LYS A 66 -2.78 8.98 -6.75
CA LYS A 66 -1.71 9.86 -7.26
C LYS A 66 -0.56 9.09 -7.91
N GLN A 67 -0.37 7.84 -7.52
CA GLN A 67 0.69 6.98 -8.02
C GLN A 67 0.20 6.11 -9.18
N SER A 68 1.03 5.94 -10.20
CA SER A 68 0.79 4.98 -11.26
C SER A 68 0.93 3.54 -10.76
N ARG A 69 0.41 2.58 -11.53
CA ARG A 69 0.57 1.14 -11.24
C ARG A 69 2.03 0.76 -11.06
N ASP A 70 2.88 1.19 -11.99
CA ASP A 70 4.31 0.87 -11.95
C ASP A 70 4.97 1.48 -10.71
N GLN A 71 4.63 2.71 -10.34
CA GLN A 71 5.17 3.33 -9.12
C GLN A 71 4.78 2.56 -7.85
N ILE A 72 3.54 2.08 -7.76
CA ILE A 72 3.12 1.25 -6.62
C ILE A 72 3.86 -0.10 -6.64
N ARG A 73 3.99 -0.73 -7.81
CA ARG A 73 4.72 -2.00 -7.97
C ARG A 73 6.18 -1.87 -7.54
N ASP A 74 6.87 -0.83 -7.98
CA ASP A 74 8.30 -0.62 -7.67
C ASP A 74 8.50 -0.38 -6.17
N ARG A 75 7.58 0.36 -5.51
CA ARG A 75 7.60 0.55 -4.05
C ARG A 75 7.38 -0.75 -3.30
N ILE A 76 6.48 -1.61 -3.79
CA ILE A 76 6.23 -2.93 -3.21
C ILE A 76 7.48 -3.82 -3.34
N ILE A 77 8.11 -3.87 -4.52
CA ILE A 77 9.32 -4.68 -4.73
C ILE A 77 10.42 -4.23 -3.76
N ARG A 78 10.62 -2.91 -3.62
CA ARG A 78 11.60 -2.34 -2.68
C ARG A 78 11.31 -2.61 -1.20
N LEU A 79 10.05 -2.89 -0.83
CA LEU A 79 9.66 -3.27 0.52
C LEU A 79 9.88 -4.76 0.82
N ILE A 80 9.95 -5.59 -0.24
CA ILE A 80 10.12 -7.04 -0.13
C ILE A 80 11.62 -7.40 -0.08
N GLU A 81 12.47 -6.62 -0.77
CA GLU A 81 13.94 -6.68 -0.71
C GLU A 81 14.49 -6.37 0.69
#